data_AF-A0A9D9LHX9-F1
#
_entry.id   AF-A0A9D9LHX9-F1
#
_cell.length_a   1.000
_cell.length_b   1.000
_cell.length_c   1.000
_cell.angle_alpha   90.00
_cell.angle_beta   90.00
_cell.angle_gamma   90.00
#
_symmetry.space_group_name_H-M   'P 1'
#
loop_
_entity.id
_entity.type
_entity.pdbx_description
1 polymer ?
#
loop_
_entity_poly.entity_id
_entity_poly.type
_entity_poly.pdbx_seq_one_letter_code
_entity_poly.pdbx_strand_id
1 'polypeptide(L)'
;MRIHTVKEGEALSDIAKLYSVDKETIVKNNGLGNRAPRTGEELLVLIPTRTYRVQKNDTLERIALRFGLKRSELLAANPEAAGGIKEGELLVLRYGDRTFGMAATLGTLYSGYGRERLISLMPHLTYVALGACLFDGKNMARIFDTREAMDIILSFGKIPLLRVYCAPSSALSDGELDGFTELLARAAKDGGYKGILLAGAERLGDNDEMTVSLIRERLLGRELILISELSEKTSPKLPLYSDGALIPCPISPDGGCVGSEKEKHSEELNSIADAAKCFIELPSFAKEQRGNRGAYLPIDGARDAIRSARDSVSVSANGFTSIWDLGGKKYELPTLHAVKEILESAPRLGFMGFAFDVMRCPISYIMMFNSYFKAL
;
A
#
# COMPACT_ATOMS: atom_id res chain seq x y z
N MET A 1 4.12 6.87 18.91
CA MET A 1 4.41 5.62 18.19
C MET A 1 5.63 4.94 18.79
N ARG A 2 5.56 3.62 19.02
CA ARG A 2 6.67 2.75 19.38
C ARG A 2 6.62 1.48 18.52
N ILE A 3 7.77 0.92 18.18
CA ILE A 3 7.89 -0.43 17.63
C ILE A 3 8.44 -1.29 18.76
N HIS A 4 7.76 -2.37 19.08
CA HIS A 4 8.12 -3.28 20.16
C HIS A 4 8.38 -4.67 19.59
N THR A 5 9.59 -5.21 19.80
CA THR A 5 9.91 -6.59 19.46
C THR A 5 9.58 -7.48 20.65
N VAL A 6 8.66 -8.42 20.45
CA VAL A 6 8.14 -9.32 21.49
C VAL A 6 9.26 -10.22 22.01
N LYS A 7 9.45 -10.25 23.33
CA LYS A 7 10.47 -11.08 23.98
C LYS A 7 9.95 -12.47 24.31
N GLU A 8 10.87 -13.39 24.59
CA GLU A 8 10.51 -14.74 25.01
C GLU A 8 9.64 -14.71 26.27
N GLY A 9 8.50 -15.40 26.21
CA GLY A 9 7.53 -15.47 27.32
C GLY A 9 6.69 -14.22 27.54
N GLU A 10 6.89 -13.15 26.76
CA GLU A 10 6.16 -11.89 26.94
C GLU A 10 4.72 -11.99 26.43
N ALA A 11 3.74 -11.76 27.31
CA ALA A 11 2.34 -11.76 26.93
C ALA A 11 1.90 -10.38 26.43
N LEU A 12 0.89 -10.34 25.56
CA LEU A 12 0.32 -9.09 25.04
C LEU A 12 -0.18 -8.16 26.17
N SER A 13 -0.63 -8.72 27.30
CA SER A 13 -1.01 -7.94 28.49
C SER A 13 0.16 -7.23 29.14
N ASP A 14 1.36 -7.80 29.10
CA ASP A 14 2.56 -7.21 29.70
C ASP A 14 3.07 -6.07 28.82
N ILE A 15 3.03 -6.26 27.50
CA ILE A 15 3.32 -5.23 26.50
C ILE A 15 2.33 -4.05 26.66
N ALA A 16 1.04 -4.34 26.78
CA ALA A 16 0.00 -3.33 26.97
C ALA A 16 0.23 -2.50 28.26
N LYS A 17 0.57 -3.16 29.38
CA LYS A 17 0.93 -2.50 30.64
C LYS A 17 2.19 -1.65 30.50
N LEU A 18 3.23 -2.18 29.85
CA LEU A 18 4.52 -1.50 29.65
C LEU A 18 4.33 -0.13 28.97
N TYR A 19 3.47 -0.07 27.96
CA TYR A 19 3.19 1.17 27.23
C TYR A 19 1.97 1.93 27.74
N SER A 20 1.30 1.45 28.79
CA SER A 20 0.06 2.03 29.33
C SER A 20 -1.02 2.23 28.26
N VAL A 21 -1.22 1.22 27.41
CA VAL A 21 -2.25 1.22 26.35
C VAL A 21 -3.21 0.05 26.53
N ASP A 22 -4.38 0.14 25.93
CA ASP A 22 -5.34 -0.97 25.92
C ASP A 22 -4.85 -2.10 25.00
N LYS A 23 -5.00 -3.35 25.47
CA LYS A 23 -4.59 -4.55 24.72
C LYS A 23 -5.25 -4.60 23.34
N GLU A 24 -6.52 -4.24 23.26
CA GLU A 24 -7.32 -4.28 22.03
C GLU A 24 -6.79 -3.28 21.00
N THR A 25 -6.26 -2.15 21.45
CA THR A 25 -5.62 -1.17 20.55
C THR A 25 -4.38 -1.76 19.87
N ILE A 26 -3.58 -2.55 20.60
CA ILE A 26 -2.42 -3.23 20.01
C ILE A 26 -2.89 -4.31 19.02
N VAL A 27 -3.92 -5.09 19.37
CA VAL A 27 -4.51 -6.12 18.49
C VAL A 27 -4.95 -5.52 17.15
N LYS A 28 -5.75 -4.45 17.21
CA LYS A 28 -6.33 -3.79 16.04
C LYS A 28 -5.26 -3.17 15.14
N ASN A 29 -4.33 -2.41 15.72
CA ASN A 29 -3.27 -1.73 14.97
C ASN A 29 -2.26 -2.68 14.31
N ASN A 30 -2.22 -3.95 14.71
CA ASN A 30 -1.33 -4.95 14.15
C ASN A 30 -2.04 -6.06 13.39
N GLY A 31 -3.37 -6.01 13.29
CA GLY A 31 -4.14 -7.06 12.62
C GLY A 31 -3.93 -8.43 13.26
N LEU A 32 -3.74 -8.50 14.58
CA LEU A 32 -3.52 -9.77 15.27
C LEU A 32 -4.78 -10.65 15.24
N GLY A 33 -5.97 -10.04 15.16
CA GLY A 33 -7.23 -10.76 15.37
C GLY A 33 -7.21 -11.44 16.73
N ASN A 34 -7.51 -12.73 16.78
CA ASN A 34 -7.55 -13.51 18.03
C ASN A 34 -6.21 -14.16 18.40
N ARG A 35 -5.13 -13.92 17.64
CA ARG A 35 -3.84 -14.60 17.88
C ARG A 35 -3.00 -13.88 18.92
N ALA A 36 -2.17 -14.65 19.64
CA ALA A 36 -1.11 -14.09 20.46
C ALA A 36 0.07 -13.63 19.57
N PRO A 37 0.78 -12.54 19.93
CA PRO A 37 2.01 -12.18 19.26
C PRO A 37 3.10 -13.23 19.53
N ARG A 38 4.05 -13.36 18.61
CA ARG A 38 5.17 -14.33 18.72
C ARG A 38 6.46 -13.66 19.14
N THR A 39 7.32 -14.39 19.84
CA THR A 39 8.71 -13.96 20.11
C THR A 39 9.38 -13.51 18.82
N GLY A 40 10.01 -12.33 18.86
CA GLY A 40 10.67 -11.65 17.75
C GLY A 40 9.74 -11.00 16.73
N GLU A 41 8.42 -11.14 16.86
CA GLU A 41 7.48 -10.35 16.08
C GLU A 41 7.54 -8.88 16.51
N GLU A 42 7.50 -7.97 15.54
CA GLU A 42 7.40 -6.55 15.81
C GLU A 42 5.95 -6.08 15.85
N LEU A 43 5.58 -5.40 16.94
CA LEU A 43 4.27 -4.80 17.14
C LEU A 43 4.38 -3.28 17.10
N LEU A 44 3.50 -2.66 16.32
CA LEU A 44 3.22 -1.24 16.35
C LEU A 44 2.40 -0.91 17.59
N VAL A 45 2.94 -0.07 18.47
CA VAL A 45 2.25 0.43 19.65
C VAL A 45 2.00 1.93 19.48
N LEU A 46 0.74 2.28 19.22
CA LEU A 46 0.28 3.66 19.16
C LEU A 46 -0.35 4.05 20.50
N ILE A 47 -0.12 5.28 20.95
CA ILE A 47 -0.57 5.76 22.26
C ILE A 47 -1.77 6.70 22.04
N PRO A 48 -3.00 6.27 22.36
CA PRO A 48 -4.17 7.14 22.29
C PRO A 48 -4.05 8.29 23.29
N THR A 49 -4.42 9.51 22.89
CA THR A 49 -4.62 10.64 23.81
C THR A 49 -6.08 10.87 24.14
N ARG A 50 -6.98 10.34 23.31
CA ARG A 50 -8.42 10.39 23.55
C ARG A 50 -9.07 9.13 23.01
N THR A 51 -9.88 8.49 23.84
CA THR A 51 -10.67 7.32 23.49
C THR A 51 -12.13 7.55 23.85
N TYR A 52 -13.01 6.70 23.31
CA TYR A 52 -14.43 6.69 23.60
C TYR A 52 -14.92 5.25 23.63
N ARG A 53 -15.73 4.94 24.64
CA ARG A 53 -16.40 3.64 24.73
C ARG A 53 -17.76 3.75 24.05
N VAL A 54 -17.97 2.98 23.00
CA VAL A 54 -19.21 2.97 22.22
C VAL A 54 -20.39 2.63 23.14
N GLN A 55 -21.43 3.44 23.08
CA GLN A 55 -22.65 3.28 23.84
C GLN A 55 -23.74 2.62 22.98
N LYS A 56 -24.79 2.13 23.64
CA LYS A 56 -25.96 1.59 22.94
C LYS A 56 -26.51 2.59 21.93
N ASN A 57 -26.78 2.12 20.71
CA ASN A 57 -27.30 2.89 19.58
C ASN A 57 -26.37 4.00 19.04
N ASP A 58 -25.09 3.98 19.40
CA ASP A 58 -24.12 4.84 18.73
C ASP A 58 -23.91 4.39 17.27
N THR A 59 -23.63 5.37 16.41
CA THR A 59 -23.10 5.16 15.05
C THR A 59 -21.83 5.97 14.89
N LEU A 60 -20.99 5.62 13.91
CA LEU A 60 -19.78 6.40 13.61
C LEU A 60 -20.11 7.87 13.33
N GLU A 61 -21.20 8.16 12.62
CA GLU A 61 -21.66 9.51 12.31
C GLU A 61 -22.03 10.28 13.58
N ARG A 62 -22.78 9.65 14.51
CA ARG A 62 -23.18 10.29 15.77
C ARG A 62 -22.00 10.57 16.69
N ILE A 63 -21.05 9.62 16.76
CA ILE A 63 -19.82 9.79 17.53
C ILE A 63 -18.98 10.90 16.91
N ALA A 64 -18.78 10.88 15.59
CA ALA A 64 -18.03 11.89 14.86
C ALA A 64 -18.60 13.30 15.13
N LEU A 65 -19.91 13.46 14.98
CA LEU A 65 -20.61 14.73 15.25
C LEU A 65 -20.44 15.17 16.72
N ARG A 66 -20.63 14.27 17.68
CA ARG A 66 -20.48 14.56 19.13
C ARG A 66 -19.09 15.10 19.48
N PHE A 67 -18.05 14.59 18.81
CA PHE A 67 -16.67 14.95 19.11
C PHE A 67 -16.06 15.96 18.13
N GLY A 68 -16.85 16.48 17.18
CA GLY A 68 -16.37 17.43 16.17
C GLY A 68 -15.33 16.83 15.22
N LEU A 69 -15.46 15.53 14.93
CA LEU A 69 -14.59 14.78 14.01
C LEU A 69 -15.34 14.49 12.72
N LYS A 70 -14.61 14.24 11.64
CA LYS A 70 -15.16 13.61 10.43
C LYS A 70 -15.24 12.10 10.63
N ARG A 71 -16.20 11.45 9.97
CA ARG A 71 -16.27 9.97 9.91
C ARG A 71 -14.95 9.36 9.40
N SER A 72 -14.32 9.99 8.41
CA SER A 72 -13.03 9.55 7.89
C SER A 72 -11.90 9.63 8.92
N GLU A 73 -11.92 10.61 9.83
CA GLU A 73 -10.95 10.71 10.92
C GLU A 73 -11.13 9.57 11.93
N LEU A 74 -12.37 9.19 12.23
CA LEU A 74 -12.63 8.02 13.08
C LEU A 74 -12.20 6.71 12.41
N LEU A 75 -12.52 6.52 11.13
CA LEU A 75 -12.09 5.34 10.37
C LEU A 75 -10.56 5.29 10.24
N ALA A 76 -9.89 6.44 10.07
CA ALA A 76 -8.44 6.50 9.99
C ALA A 76 -7.75 6.04 11.29
N ALA A 77 -8.39 6.30 12.43
CA ALA A 77 -7.91 5.85 13.74
C ALA A 77 -8.39 4.44 14.12
N ASN A 78 -9.47 3.95 13.50
CA ASN A 78 -10.10 2.65 13.80
C ASN A 78 -10.53 1.98 12.49
N PRO A 79 -9.59 1.47 11.66
CA PRO A 79 -9.92 0.95 10.33
C PRO A 79 -10.92 -0.21 10.36
N GLU A 80 -10.93 -1.01 11.42
CA GLU A 80 -11.87 -2.10 11.65
C GLU A 80 -13.33 -1.62 11.77
N ALA A 81 -13.55 -0.35 12.16
CA ALA A 81 -14.89 0.23 12.23
C ALA A 81 -15.57 0.36 10.85
N ALA A 82 -14.84 0.07 9.76
CA ALA A 82 -15.41 -0.08 8.43
C ALA A 82 -16.48 -1.18 8.35
N GLY A 83 -16.35 -2.23 9.17
CA GLY A 83 -17.37 -3.29 9.35
C GLY A 83 -18.49 -2.92 10.33
N GLY A 84 -18.50 -1.69 10.85
CA GLY A 84 -19.40 -1.22 11.90
C GLY A 84 -18.76 -1.22 13.28
N ILE A 85 -19.50 -0.72 14.27
CA ILE A 85 -19.05 -0.58 15.67
C ILE A 85 -19.99 -1.34 16.61
N LYS A 86 -19.46 -1.85 17.72
CA LYS A 86 -20.25 -2.61 18.71
C LYS A 86 -20.32 -1.87 20.04
N GLU A 87 -21.45 -2.02 20.75
CA GLU A 87 -21.59 -1.48 22.11
C GLU A 87 -20.46 -2.01 23.02
N GLY A 88 -19.88 -1.12 23.83
CA GLY A 88 -18.77 -1.43 24.73
C GLY A 88 -17.39 -1.41 24.08
N GLU A 89 -17.31 -1.36 22.74
CA GLU A 89 -16.06 -1.26 22.00
C GLU A 89 -15.31 0.03 22.33
N LEU A 90 -13.99 -0.05 22.46
CA LEU A 90 -13.14 1.12 22.65
C LEU A 90 -12.70 1.65 21.28
N LEU A 91 -13.12 2.87 20.95
CA LEU A 91 -12.67 3.61 19.79
C LEU A 91 -11.61 4.63 20.18
N VAL A 92 -10.56 4.72 19.38
CA VAL A 92 -9.57 5.79 19.46
C VAL A 92 -10.09 7.00 18.72
N LEU A 93 -10.25 8.12 19.43
CA LEU A 93 -10.64 9.39 18.82
C LEU A 93 -9.41 10.19 18.35
N ARG A 94 -8.26 9.98 19.00
CA ARG A 94 -7.01 10.67 18.69
C ARG A 94 -5.81 9.90 19.24
N TYR A 95 -4.75 9.77 18.43
CA TYR A 95 -3.42 9.35 18.88
C TYR A 95 -2.56 10.55 19.27
N GLY A 96 -1.58 10.34 20.15
CA GLY A 96 -0.68 11.40 20.63
C GLY A 96 0.42 11.82 19.66
N ASP A 97 0.48 11.22 18.47
CA ASP A 97 1.56 11.46 17.53
C ASP A 97 1.33 12.68 16.65
N ARG A 98 2.42 13.38 16.34
CA ARG A 98 2.45 14.57 15.48
C ARG A 98 2.52 14.09 14.03
N THR A 99 1.49 14.36 13.24
CA THR A 99 1.57 14.23 11.79
C THR A 99 2.62 15.21 11.27
N PHE A 100 3.68 14.68 10.64
CA PHE A 100 4.80 15.41 10.05
C PHE A 100 4.39 16.21 8.81
N GLY A 101 3.34 15.81 8.10
CA GLY A 101 2.85 16.53 6.94
C GLY A 101 1.70 15.87 6.21
N MET A 102 1.42 16.35 5.01
CA MET A 102 0.52 15.70 4.06
C MET A 102 1.34 14.94 3.01
N ALA A 103 0.83 13.83 2.51
CA ALA A 103 1.44 13.07 1.42
C ALA A 103 0.37 12.61 0.42
N ALA A 104 0.70 12.64 -0.87
CA ALA A 104 -0.14 12.03 -1.88
C ALA A 104 -0.12 10.51 -1.70
N THR A 105 -1.26 9.85 -1.86
CA THR A 105 -1.32 8.39 -1.69
C THR A 105 -2.07 7.70 -2.80
N LEU A 106 -1.55 6.56 -3.26
CA LEU A 106 -2.10 5.77 -4.35
C LEU A 106 -2.43 4.35 -3.89
N GLY A 107 -3.68 3.94 -4.00
CA GLY A 107 -4.09 2.56 -3.70
C GLY A 107 -4.30 1.75 -4.97
N THR A 108 -3.70 0.57 -5.09
CA THR A 108 -3.96 -0.37 -6.19
C THR A 108 -4.98 -1.44 -5.76
N LEU A 109 -6.06 -1.58 -6.54
CA LEU A 109 -7.14 -2.55 -6.28
C LEU A 109 -7.13 -3.69 -7.30
N TYR A 110 -7.39 -4.90 -6.82
CA TYR A 110 -7.46 -6.13 -7.61
C TYR A 110 -8.82 -6.81 -7.45
N SER A 111 -9.10 -7.80 -8.31
CA SER A 111 -10.29 -8.63 -8.19
C SER A 111 -10.33 -9.38 -6.85
N GLY A 112 -11.54 -9.66 -6.36
CA GLY A 112 -11.74 -10.31 -5.07
C GLY A 112 -11.52 -9.40 -3.86
N TYR A 113 -11.59 -8.08 -4.05
CA TYR A 113 -11.41 -7.15 -2.93
C TYR A 113 -12.53 -7.23 -1.89
N GLY A 114 -12.16 -7.09 -0.62
CA GLY A 114 -13.13 -7.00 0.47
C GLY A 114 -13.70 -5.59 0.56
N ARG A 115 -15.03 -5.44 0.57
CA ARG A 115 -15.70 -4.15 0.73
C ARG A 115 -15.24 -3.39 1.98
N GLU A 116 -15.23 -4.06 3.13
CA GLU A 116 -14.79 -3.46 4.41
C GLU A 116 -13.32 -3.03 4.35
N ARG A 117 -12.49 -3.84 3.69
CA ARG A 117 -11.08 -3.54 3.48
C ARG A 117 -10.86 -2.32 2.60
N LEU A 118 -11.66 -2.16 1.55
CA LEU A 118 -11.63 -0.96 0.72
C LEU A 118 -12.04 0.27 1.54
N ILE A 119 -13.16 0.20 2.27
CA ILE A 119 -13.67 1.30 3.11
C ILE A 119 -12.67 1.70 4.19
N SER A 120 -12.00 0.74 4.83
CA SER A 120 -11.01 1.00 5.87
C SER A 120 -9.78 1.73 5.35
N LEU A 121 -9.47 1.58 4.06
CA LEU A 121 -8.36 2.23 3.39
C LEU A 121 -8.67 3.63 2.84
N MET A 122 -9.94 3.92 2.54
CA MET A 122 -10.33 5.21 1.94
C MET A 122 -9.80 6.44 2.69
N PRO A 123 -9.80 6.51 4.03
CA PRO A 123 -9.25 7.68 4.74
C PRO A 123 -7.77 7.96 4.44
N HIS A 124 -7.04 6.96 3.92
CA HIS A 124 -5.60 6.98 3.71
C HIS A 124 -5.20 7.14 2.23
N LEU A 125 -6.17 7.18 1.31
CA LEU A 125 -5.92 7.22 -0.13
C LEU A 125 -6.28 8.58 -0.74
N THR A 126 -5.50 9.06 -1.71
CA THR A 126 -5.79 10.23 -2.55
C THR A 126 -6.32 9.74 -3.90
N TYR A 127 -5.56 8.83 -4.50
CA TYR A 127 -5.85 8.16 -5.76
C TYR A 127 -6.13 6.67 -5.52
N VAL A 128 -7.02 6.09 -6.33
CA VAL A 128 -7.30 4.65 -6.31
C VAL A 128 -7.26 4.12 -7.73
N ALA A 129 -6.22 3.36 -8.04
CA ALA A 129 -6.04 2.70 -9.32
C ALA A 129 -6.75 1.35 -9.32
N LEU A 130 -7.79 1.24 -10.13
CA LEU A 130 -8.60 0.04 -10.27
C LEU A 130 -8.01 -0.84 -11.36
N GLY A 131 -7.52 -2.03 -11.00
CA GLY A 131 -6.96 -3.09 -11.85
C GLY A 131 -7.89 -3.62 -12.93
N ALA A 132 -8.62 -2.78 -13.64
CA ALA A 132 -9.81 -3.17 -14.37
C ALA A 132 -9.51 -3.70 -15.77
N CYS A 133 -8.35 -3.39 -16.38
CA CYS A 133 -8.10 -3.67 -17.79
C CYS A 133 -6.77 -4.41 -18.06
N LEU A 134 -6.86 -5.46 -18.87
CA LEU A 134 -5.73 -6.13 -19.50
C LEU A 134 -5.66 -5.72 -20.97
N PHE A 135 -4.51 -5.25 -21.42
CA PHE A 135 -4.23 -5.01 -22.84
C PHE A 135 -3.36 -6.15 -23.38
N ASP A 136 -3.73 -6.71 -24.53
CA ASP A 136 -3.05 -7.86 -25.15
C ASP A 136 -2.27 -7.52 -26.44
N GLY A 137 -2.22 -6.23 -26.80
CA GLY A 137 -1.66 -5.72 -28.07
C GLY A 137 -2.73 -5.32 -29.07
N LYS A 138 -3.98 -5.78 -28.91
CA LYS A 138 -5.09 -5.46 -29.82
C LYS A 138 -6.33 -5.01 -29.09
N ASN A 139 -6.66 -5.69 -28.00
CA ASN A 139 -7.89 -5.49 -27.24
C ASN A 139 -7.58 -5.11 -25.80
N MET A 140 -8.47 -4.32 -25.23
CA MET A 140 -8.47 -4.01 -23.81
C MET A 140 -9.67 -4.71 -23.15
N ALA A 141 -9.40 -5.79 -22.43
CA ALA A 141 -10.42 -6.60 -21.78
C ALA A 141 -10.59 -6.18 -20.32
N ARG A 142 -11.84 -5.99 -19.89
CA ARG A 142 -12.14 -5.76 -18.47
C ARG A 142 -12.00 -7.06 -17.69
N ILE A 143 -11.20 -7.07 -16.62
CA ILE A 143 -10.88 -8.28 -15.86
C ILE A 143 -11.76 -8.48 -14.61
N PHE A 144 -12.48 -7.46 -14.12
CA PHE A 144 -13.53 -7.60 -13.11
C PHE A 144 -14.48 -6.38 -13.07
N ASP A 145 -15.62 -6.53 -12.37
CA ASP A 145 -16.60 -5.44 -12.18
C ASP A 145 -16.14 -4.45 -11.09
N THR A 146 -16.09 -3.17 -11.46
CA THR A 146 -15.60 -2.08 -10.61
C THR A 146 -16.69 -1.14 -10.12
N ARG A 147 -17.98 -1.36 -10.44
CA ARG A 147 -19.06 -0.42 -10.11
C ARG A 147 -19.13 -0.10 -8.62
N GLU A 148 -19.18 -1.13 -7.77
CA GLU A 148 -19.26 -0.95 -6.31
C GLU A 148 -18.01 -0.22 -5.78
N ALA A 149 -16.81 -0.58 -6.26
CA ALA A 149 -15.58 0.10 -5.87
C ALA A 149 -15.62 1.59 -6.25
N MET A 150 -16.07 1.90 -7.47
CA MET A 150 -16.21 3.27 -7.95
C MET A 150 -17.16 4.08 -7.08
N ASP A 151 -18.31 3.53 -6.72
CA ASP A 151 -19.27 4.20 -5.83
C ASP A 151 -18.65 4.50 -4.45
N ILE A 152 -17.91 3.54 -3.89
CA ILE A 152 -17.19 3.74 -2.62
C ILE A 152 -16.13 4.84 -2.77
N ILE A 153 -15.26 4.76 -3.77
CA ILE A 153 -14.18 5.71 -4.02
C ILE A 153 -14.73 7.14 -4.16
N LEU A 154 -15.76 7.31 -4.98
CA LEU A 154 -16.40 8.61 -5.21
C LEU A 154 -17.12 9.13 -3.96
N SER A 155 -17.77 8.27 -3.18
CA SER A 155 -18.43 8.66 -1.92
C SER A 155 -17.45 9.20 -0.86
N PHE A 156 -16.18 8.78 -0.92
CA PHE A 156 -15.10 9.31 -0.08
C PHE A 156 -14.35 10.50 -0.73
N GLY A 157 -14.79 10.95 -1.91
CA GLY A 157 -14.17 12.05 -2.64
C GLY A 157 -12.77 11.72 -3.18
N LYS A 158 -12.49 10.44 -3.45
CA LYS A 158 -11.18 9.97 -3.92
C LYS A 158 -11.11 9.97 -5.44
N ILE A 159 -9.89 10.00 -5.99
CA ILE A 159 -9.66 10.14 -7.42
C ILE A 159 -9.49 8.74 -8.05
N PRO A 160 -10.47 8.24 -8.82
CA PRO A 160 -10.35 6.94 -9.48
C PRO A 160 -9.42 7.02 -10.69
N LEU A 161 -8.48 6.08 -10.78
CA LEU A 161 -7.61 5.88 -11.94
C LEU A 161 -7.91 4.54 -12.59
N LEU A 162 -7.93 4.52 -13.92
CA LEU A 162 -8.01 3.28 -14.69
C LEU A 162 -6.64 2.63 -14.70
N ARG A 163 -6.48 1.48 -14.04
CA ARG A 163 -5.24 0.72 -14.16
C ARG A 163 -5.31 -0.19 -15.39
N VAL A 164 -4.32 -0.05 -16.26
CA VAL A 164 -4.17 -0.87 -17.47
C VAL A 164 -2.87 -1.65 -17.34
N TYR A 165 -2.97 -2.97 -17.41
CA TYR A 165 -1.82 -3.85 -17.45
C TYR A 165 -1.54 -4.31 -18.88
N CYS A 166 -0.35 -4.01 -19.39
CA CYS A 166 0.11 -4.46 -20.69
C CYS A 166 0.70 -5.88 -20.58
N ALA A 167 0.05 -6.86 -21.22
CA ALA A 167 0.54 -8.22 -21.31
C ALA A 167 1.87 -8.31 -22.08
N PRO A 168 2.63 -9.41 -21.96
CA PRO A 168 3.84 -9.62 -22.77
C PRO A 168 3.62 -9.57 -24.29
N SER A 169 2.39 -9.80 -24.77
CA SER A 169 2.02 -9.72 -26.19
C SER A 169 1.66 -8.30 -26.67
N SER A 170 1.87 -7.28 -25.84
CA SER A 170 1.31 -5.93 -26.08
C SER A 170 2.12 -5.03 -27.01
N ALA A 171 3.12 -5.55 -27.70
CA ALA A 171 3.97 -4.74 -28.58
C ALA A 171 3.13 -4.07 -29.67
N LEU A 172 3.36 -2.77 -29.89
CA LEU A 172 2.68 -1.94 -30.86
C LEU A 172 3.69 -1.36 -31.85
N SER A 173 3.27 -1.25 -33.10
CA SER A 173 3.91 -0.35 -34.07
C SER A 173 3.51 1.11 -33.83
N ASP A 174 4.28 2.05 -34.40
CA ASP A 174 4.00 3.49 -34.27
C ASP A 174 2.56 3.86 -34.70
N GLY A 175 2.04 3.21 -35.75
CA GLY A 175 0.66 3.44 -36.23
C GLY A 175 -0.42 2.83 -35.32
N GLU A 176 -0.09 1.83 -34.50
CA GLU A 176 -1.02 1.21 -33.56
C GLU A 176 -1.06 1.96 -32.21
N LEU A 177 -0.01 2.71 -31.87
CA LEU A 177 0.07 3.51 -30.65
C LEU A 177 -1.02 4.59 -30.57
N ASP A 178 -1.37 5.19 -31.71
CA ASP A 178 -2.50 6.14 -31.81
C ASP A 178 -3.82 5.49 -31.42
N GLY A 179 -4.11 4.32 -32.00
CA GLY A 179 -5.31 3.55 -31.70
C GLY A 179 -5.37 3.13 -30.24
N PHE A 180 -4.24 2.68 -29.68
CA PHE A 180 -4.13 2.35 -28.26
C PHE A 180 -4.40 3.57 -27.36
N THR A 181 -3.84 4.73 -27.68
CA THR A 181 -4.02 5.93 -26.87
C THR A 181 -5.46 6.43 -26.90
N GLU A 182 -6.13 6.36 -28.05
CA GLU A 182 -7.57 6.64 -28.15
C GLU A 182 -8.38 5.66 -27.31
N LEU A 183 -8.05 4.37 -27.37
CA LEU A 183 -8.71 3.33 -26.58
C LEU A 183 -8.56 3.57 -25.07
N LEU A 184 -7.36 3.95 -24.61
CA LEU A 184 -7.09 4.34 -23.21
C LEU A 184 -7.95 5.52 -22.79
N ALA A 185 -7.92 6.60 -23.57
CA ALA A 185 -8.65 7.83 -23.25
C ALA A 185 -10.17 7.59 -23.20
N ARG A 186 -10.69 6.84 -24.17
CA ARG A 186 -12.11 6.47 -24.21
C ARG A 186 -12.49 5.59 -23.01
N ALA A 187 -11.71 4.55 -22.72
CA ALA A 187 -11.97 3.66 -21.58
C ALA A 187 -11.97 4.41 -20.24
N ALA A 188 -11.04 5.37 -20.07
CA ALA A 188 -10.97 6.22 -18.89
C ALA A 188 -12.19 7.14 -18.78
N LYS A 189 -12.56 7.85 -19.85
CA LYS A 189 -13.70 8.78 -19.87
C LYS A 189 -15.04 8.06 -19.70
N ASP A 190 -15.28 7.02 -20.48
CA ASP A 190 -16.53 6.23 -20.43
C ASP A 190 -16.71 5.56 -19.06
N GLY A 191 -15.60 5.22 -18.40
CA GLY A 191 -15.58 4.66 -17.05
C GLY A 191 -15.63 5.68 -15.91
N GLY A 192 -15.62 6.98 -16.20
CA GLY A 192 -15.62 8.04 -15.17
C GLY A 192 -14.30 8.21 -14.41
N TYR A 193 -13.20 7.67 -14.94
CA TYR A 193 -11.86 7.79 -14.37
C TYR A 193 -11.26 9.17 -14.63
N LYS A 194 -10.41 9.64 -13.72
CA LYS A 194 -9.69 10.94 -13.83
C LYS A 194 -8.27 10.81 -14.34
N GLY A 195 -7.83 9.58 -14.57
CA GLY A 195 -6.51 9.30 -15.09
C GLY A 195 -6.29 7.81 -15.29
N ILE A 196 -5.06 7.46 -15.66
CA ILE A 196 -4.63 6.13 -16.03
C ILE A 196 -3.39 5.79 -15.22
N LEU A 197 -3.36 4.58 -14.63
CA LEU A 197 -2.13 3.96 -14.15
C LEU A 197 -1.71 2.90 -15.18
N LEU A 198 -0.65 3.17 -15.92
CA LEU A 198 -0.15 2.29 -16.98
C LEU A 198 0.96 1.38 -16.43
N ALA A 199 0.70 0.08 -16.40
CA ALA A 199 1.64 -0.93 -15.96
C ALA A 199 2.14 -1.77 -17.14
N GLY A 200 3.46 -1.97 -17.22
CA GLY A 200 4.09 -2.71 -18.31
C GLY A 200 4.34 -1.85 -19.56
N ALA A 201 4.61 -0.56 -19.39
CA ALA A 201 4.86 0.36 -20.51
C ALA A 201 6.06 -0.06 -21.37
N GLU A 202 7.04 -0.76 -20.79
CA GLU A 202 8.21 -1.32 -21.48
C GLU A 202 7.87 -2.40 -22.51
N ARG A 203 6.62 -2.86 -22.57
CA ARG A 203 6.15 -3.91 -23.49
C ARG A 203 5.43 -3.35 -24.69
N LEU A 204 5.16 -2.05 -24.72
CA LEU A 204 4.37 -1.40 -25.76
C LEU A 204 5.21 -1.04 -26.98
N GLY A 205 6.50 -0.77 -26.80
CA GLY A 205 7.42 -0.45 -27.90
C GLY A 205 8.87 -0.67 -27.48
N ASP A 206 9.80 -0.46 -28.41
CA ASP A 206 11.23 -0.69 -28.19
C ASP A 206 11.85 0.30 -27.19
N ASN A 207 11.18 1.44 -26.96
CA ASN A 207 11.64 2.50 -26.08
C ASN A 207 10.46 3.02 -25.22
N ASP A 208 10.46 2.66 -23.94
CA ASP A 208 9.44 3.03 -22.96
C ASP A 208 9.36 4.55 -22.72
N GLU A 209 10.53 5.19 -22.59
CA GLU A 209 10.87 6.58 -22.90
C GLU A 209 9.86 7.33 -23.79
N MET A 210 10.07 7.05 -25.07
CA MET A 210 9.38 7.66 -26.19
C MET A 210 7.91 7.26 -26.21
N THR A 211 7.60 5.99 -25.90
CA THR A 211 6.23 5.49 -25.90
C THR A 211 5.37 6.21 -24.87
N VAL A 212 5.83 6.35 -23.63
CA VAL A 212 5.11 7.04 -22.56
C VAL A 212 4.99 8.54 -22.86
N SER A 213 6.05 9.17 -23.38
CA SER A 213 6.01 10.58 -23.80
C SER A 213 4.93 10.84 -24.84
N LEU A 214 4.86 9.99 -25.86
CA LEU A 214 3.89 10.04 -26.94
C LEU A 214 2.44 9.80 -26.47
N ILE A 215 2.24 8.88 -25.51
CA ILE A 215 0.93 8.67 -24.88
C ILE A 215 0.53 9.92 -24.09
N ARG A 216 1.44 10.46 -23.27
CA ARG A 216 1.17 11.66 -22.45
C ARG A 216 0.77 12.85 -23.30
N GLU A 217 1.53 13.16 -24.34
CA GLU A 217 1.25 14.30 -25.23
C GLU A 217 -0.18 14.25 -25.78
N ARG A 218 -0.62 13.07 -26.21
CA ARG A 218 -1.97 12.84 -26.74
C ARG A 218 -3.07 12.85 -25.68
N LEU A 219 -2.72 12.65 -24.40
CA LEU A 219 -3.64 12.76 -23.27
C LEU A 219 -3.76 14.19 -22.71
N LEU A 220 -2.79 15.09 -22.95
CA LEU A 220 -2.78 16.46 -22.41
C LEU A 220 -4.07 17.24 -22.70
N GLY A 221 -4.64 17.10 -23.91
CA GLY A 221 -5.89 17.76 -24.30
C GLY A 221 -7.17 17.14 -23.71
N ARG A 222 -7.05 16.12 -22.84
CA ARG A 222 -8.17 15.30 -22.37
C ARG A 222 -8.42 15.36 -20.87
N GLU A 223 -7.64 16.17 -20.13
CA GLU A 223 -7.71 16.32 -18.66
C GLU A 223 -7.56 14.98 -17.91
N LEU A 224 -6.75 14.06 -18.45
CA LEU A 224 -6.46 12.77 -17.83
C LEU A 224 -5.02 12.75 -17.32
N ILE A 225 -4.85 12.39 -16.04
CA ILE A 225 -3.53 12.18 -15.44
C ILE A 225 -2.96 10.85 -15.94
N LEU A 226 -1.69 10.81 -16.33
CA LEU A 226 -0.97 9.57 -16.63
C LEU A 226 0.05 9.27 -15.54
N ILE A 227 -0.15 8.15 -14.83
CA ILE A 227 0.84 7.58 -13.90
C ILE A 227 1.43 6.33 -14.54
N SER A 228 2.76 6.20 -14.56
CA SER A 228 3.45 5.01 -15.07
C SER A 228 3.99 4.14 -13.94
N GLU A 229 3.81 2.83 -14.00
CA GLU A 229 4.42 1.88 -13.06
C GLU A 229 5.81 1.48 -13.55
N LEU A 230 6.84 1.70 -12.74
CA LEU A 230 8.20 1.29 -13.03
C LEU A 230 8.37 -0.23 -12.81
N SER A 231 9.35 -0.82 -13.45
CA SER A 231 9.85 -2.17 -13.23
C SER A 231 11.37 -2.21 -13.41
N GLU A 232 12.01 -3.36 -13.18
CA GLU A 232 13.45 -3.53 -13.47
C GLU A 232 13.82 -3.22 -14.92
N LYS A 233 12.86 -3.34 -15.84
CA LYS A 233 13.07 -3.19 -17.28
C LYS A 233 12.75 -1.79 -17.78
N THR A 234 12.17 -0.93 -16.95
CA THR A 234 11.85 0.45 -17.32
C THR A 234 13.01 1.38 -17.01
N SER A 235 13.16 2.43 -17.80
CA SER A 235 14.14 3.48 -17.54
C SER A 235 13.85 4.22 -16.21
N PRO A 236 14.87 4.55 -15.40
CA PRO A 236 14.70 5.41 -14.23
C PRO A 236 14.30 6.86 -14.60
N LYS A 237 14.35 7.22 -15.90
CA LYS A 237 13.90 8.52 -16.43
C LYS A 237 12.43 8.55 -16.81
N LEU A 238 11.73 7.40 -16.79
CA LEU A 238 10.31 7.30 -17.13
C LEU A 238 9.41 8.34 -16.43
N PRO A 239 9.66 8.75 -15.15
CA PRO A 239 8.85 9.77 -14.49
C PRO A 239 8.87 11.15 -15.19
N LEU A 240 9.89 11.47 -16.00
CA LEU A 240 9.94 12.72 -16.76
C LEU A 240 8.83 12.80 -17.82
N TYR A 241 8.38 11.64 -18.31
CA TYR A 241 7.47 11.53 -19.45
C TYR A 241 6.03 11.21 -19.04
N SER A 242 5.74 11.17 -17.74
CA SER A 242 4.41 10.97 -17.15
C SER A 242 4.08 12.08 -16.15
N ASP A 243 2.83 12.15 -15.71
CA ASP A 243 2.40 13.11 -14.68
C ASP A 243 2.77 12.61 -13.27
N GLY A 244 2.95 11.31 -13.12
CA GLY A 244 3.51 10.67 -11.94
C GLY A 244 4.04 9.29 -12.23
N ALA A 245 4.77 8.72 -11.27
CA ALA A 245 5.29 7.37 -11.39
C ALA A 245 5.07 6.57 -10.12
N LEU A 246 4.66 5.32 -10.27
CA LEU A 246 4.60 4.35 -9.18
C LEU A 246 5.90 3.55 -9.20
N ILE A 247 6.66 3.63 -8.11
CA ILE A 247 7.87 2.83 -7.89
C ILE A 247 7.44 1.65 -7.02
N PRO A 248 7.43 0.42 -7.57
CA PRO A 248 7.13 -0.78 -6.79
C PRO A 248 8.09 -0.90 -5.61
N CYS A 249 7.62 -1.56 -4.56
CA CYS A 249 8.35 -1.60 -3.29
C CYS A 249 9.81 -2.08 -3.51
N PRO A 250 10.82 -1.27 -3.17
CA PRO A 250 12.23 -1.58 -3.37
C PRO A 250 12.82 -2.56 -2.35
N ILE A 251 11.97 -3.33 -1.67
CA ILE A 251 12.33 -4.43 -0.76
C ILE A 251 11.53 -5.65 -1.24
N SER A 252 11.92 -6.18 -2.40
CA SER A 252 11.37 -7.44 -2.92
C SER A 252 12.44 -8.52 -2.76
N PRO A 253 12.23 -9.54 -1.90
CA PRO A 253 13.29 -10.51 -1.63
C PRO A 253 13.79 -11.41 -2.80
N ASP A 254 13.25 -11.35 -4.03
CA ASP A 254 13.59 -12.25 -5.17
C ASP A 254 13.59 -11.55 -6.57
N GLY A 255 13.75 -10.22 -6.66
CA GLY A 255 14.04 -9.51 -7.92
C GLY A 255 12.79 -9.12 -8.75
N GLY A 256 12.19 -7.94 -8.57
CA GLY A 256 12.91 -6.68 -8.69
C GLY A 256 12.24 -5.43 -8.18
N CYS A 257 12.78 -4.93 -7.08
CA CYS A 257 13.44 -3.65 -6.95
C CYS A 257 14.27 -3.75 -5.66
N VAL A 258 15.52 -3.31 -5.78
CA VAL A 258 16.66 -3.14 -4.87
C VAL A 258 17.06 -4.19 -3.82
N GLY A 259 18.21 -4.83 -4.11
CA GLY A 259 19.44 -4.76 -3.32
C GLY A 259 19.38 -5.00 -1.80
N SER A 260 19.93 -6.15 -1.39
CA SER A 260 20.21 -6.59 -0.02
C SER A 260 21.14 -5.70 0.83
N GLU A 261 21.41 -4.45 0.46
CA GLU A 261 22.33 -3.52 1.12
C GLU A 261 21.72 -2.12 1.12
N LYS A 262 21.68 -1.47 2.29
CA LYS A 262 21.09 -0.12 2.50
C LYS A 262 21.67 0.93 1.51
N GLU A 263 22.92 0.74 1.08
CA GLU A 263 23.63 1.63 0.16
C GLU A 263 23.12 1.52 -1.28
N LYS A 264 22.92 0.30 -1.82
CA LYS A 264 22.36 0.10 -3.17
C LYS A 264 20.94 0.63 -3.28
N HIS A 265 20.15 0.52 -2.22
CA HIS A 265 18.79 1.07 -2.14
C HIS A 265 18.75 2.58 -2.25
N SER A 266 19.67 3.26 -1.57
CA SER A 266 19.81 4.70 -1.68
C SER A 266 20.29 5.10 -3.07
N GLU A 267 21.27 4.41 -3.65
CA GLU A 267 21.78 4.69 -5.00
C GLU A 267 20.73 4.51 -6.10
N GLU A 268 19.96 3.41 -6.08
CA GLU A 268 18.89 3.16 -7.05
C GLU A 268 17.76 4.19 -6.92
N LEU A 269 17.32 4.54 -5.70
CA LEU A 269 16.31 5.58 -5.49
C LEU A 269 16.82 6.98 -5.91
N ASN A 270 18.09 7.28 -5.68
CA ASN A 270 18.72 8.53 -6.13
C ASN A 270 18.88 8.61 -7.65
N SER A 271 18.86 7.47 -8.35
CA SER A 271 18.92 7.44 -9.82
C SER A 271 17.59 7.79 -10.49
N ILE A 272 16.47 7.74 -9.74
CA ILE A 272 15.13 8.01 -10.27
C ILE A 272 14.99 9.50 -10.57
N ALA A 273 14.65 9.80 -11.83
CA ALA A 273 14.40 11.17 -12.24
C ALA A 273 13.10 11.69 -11.62
N ASP A 274 13.11 12.97 -11.21
CA ASP A 274 11.91 13.69 -10.76
C ASP A 274 11.12 12.96 -9.65
N ALA A 275 11.81 12.61 -8.57
CA ALA A 275 11.22 11.99 -7.38
C ALA A 275 9.97 12.73 -6.87
N ALA A 276 9.90 14.06 -7.08
CA ALA A 276 8.76 14.91 -6.71
C ALA A 276 7.43 14.54 -7.37
N LYS A 277 7.43 13.67 -8.38
CA LYS A 277 6.23 13.10 -9.03
C LYS A 277 6.00 11.62 -8.71
N CYS A 278 6.87 11.03 -7.91
CA CYS A 278 6.89 9.59 -7.70
C CYS A 278 6.22 9.18 -6.38
N PHE A 279 5.50 8.06 -6.43
CA PHE A 279 4.97 7.33 -5.28
C PHE A 279 5.86 6.12 -5.00
N ILE A 280 6.26 5.91 -3.75
CA ILE A 280 6.93 4.67 -3.33
C ILE A 280 5.90 3.72 -2.75
N GLU A 281 5.80 2.52 -3.32
CA GLU A 281 4.94 1.47 -2.78
C GLU A 281 5.51 0.89 -1.48
N LEU A 282 4.66 0.76 -0.46
CA LEU A 282 5.02 0.08 0.77
C LEU A 282 5.03 -1.45 0.57
N PRO A 283 5.85 -2.20 1.34
CA PRO A 283 5.93 -3.63 1.19
C PRO A 283 4.59 -4.33 1.39
N SER A 284 4.29 -5.29 0.52
CA SER A 284 3.02 -6.03 0.50
C SER A 284 3.21 -7.55 0.43
N PHE A 285 4.44 -8.01 0.20
CA PHE A 285 4.77 -9.41 0.04
C PHE A 285 5.88 -9.84 1.00
N ALA A 286 5.81 -11.10 1.40
CA ALA A 286 6.88 -11.86 2.00
C ALA A 286 7.44 -12.85 0.97
N LYS A 287 8.66 -13.31 1.20
CA LYS A 287 9.23 -14.45 0.46
C LYS A 287 9.09 -15.71 1.28
N GLU A 288 8.57 -16.75 0.63
CA GLU A 288 8.63 -18.13 1.10
C GLU A 288 9.70 -18.87 0.29
N GLN A 289 10.69 -19.44 0.98
CA GLN A 289 11.66 -20.35 0.39
C GLN A 289 11.37 -21.78 0.85
N ARG A 290 11.37 -22.71 -0.10
CA ARG A 290 11.28 -24.15 0.14
C ARG A 290 12.38 -24.86 -0.63
N GLY A 291 13.50 -25.15 0.05
CA GLY A 291 14.73 -25.59 -0.61
C GLY A 291 15.21 -24.55 -1.62
N ASN A 292 15.42 -24.96 -2.88
CA ASN A 292 15.85 -24.05 -3.96
C ASN A 292 14.70 -23.31 -4.66
N ARG A 293 13.45 -23.46 -4.23
CA ARG A 293 12.29 -22.79 -4.84
C ARG A 293 11.86 -21.62 -3.96
N GLY A 294 11.80 -20.42 -4.53
CA GLY A 294 11.21 -19.22 -3.93
C GLY A 294 9.81 -18.98 -4.46
N ALA A 295 8.93 -18.46 -3.61
CA ALA A 295 7.61 -17.95 -3.99
C ALA A 295 7.29 -16.72 -3.15
N TYR A 296 6.43 -15.86 -3.68
CA TYR A 296 5.92 -14.71 -2.94
C TYR A 296 4.49 -14.92 -2.49
N LEU A 297 4.20 -14.45 -1.29
CA LEU A 297 2.87 -14.47 -0.72
C LEU A 297 2.59 -13.16 0.02
N PRO A 298 1.33 -12.75 0.16
CA PRO A 298 0.97 -11.59 0.97
C PRO A 298 1.54 -11.71 2.39
N ILE A 299 1.99 -10.59 2.96
CA ILE A 299 2.61 -10.55 4.31
C ILE A 299 1.71 -11.17 5.37
N ASP A 300 0.41 -10.89 5.36
CA ASP A 300 -0.52 -11.46 6.33
C ASP A 300 -0.69 -12.97 6.13
N GLY A 301 -0.61 -13.48 4.90
CA GLY A 301 -0.56 -14.92 4.62
C GLY A 301 0.71 -15.58 5.18
N ALA A 302 1.86 -14.92 5.10
CA ALA A 302 3.10 -15.41 5.71
C ALA A 302 3.05 -15.39 7.23
N ARG A 303 2.50 -14.34 7.84
CA ARG A 303 2.27 -14.29 9.29
C ARG A 303 1.35 -15.42 9.74
N ASP A 304 0.36 -15.76 8.93
CA ASP A 304 -0.55 -16.88 9.18
C ASP A 304 0.15 -18.24 9.11
N ALA A 305 1.04 -18.44 8.14
CA ALA A 305 1.87 -19.65 8.06
C ALA A 305 2.85 -19.77 9.24
N ILE A 306 3.41 -18.65 9.69
CA ILE A 306 4.29 -18.61 10.85
C ILE A 306 3.55 -19.08 12.11
N ARG A 307 2.21 -18.96 12.20
CA ARG A 307 1.38 -19.31 13.39
C ARG A 307 1.53 -20.73 13.92
N SER A 308 2.07 -21.69 13.18
CA SER A 308 2.13 -23.10 13.60
C SER A 308 3.51 -23.61 14.04
N ALA A 309 4.60 -22.86 13.89
CA ALA A 309 5.95 -23.39 14.16
C ALA A 309 6.49 -23.03 15.55
N ARG A 310 7.44 -23.83 16.04
CA ARG A 310 8.20 -23.63 17.29
C ARG A 310 9.66 -23.33 16.94
N ASP A 311 9.97 -22.22 16.28
CA ASP A 311 11.33 -22.05 15.74
C ASP A 311 11.85 -20.61 15.76
N SER A 312 13.17 -20.51 15.58
CA SER A 312 13.99 -19.31 15.74
C SER A 312 13.69 -18.23 14.71
N VAL A 313 13.49 -17.02 15.22
CA VAL A 313 13.52 -15.80 14.41
C VAL A 313 14.92 -15.20 14.44
N SER A 314 15.40 -14.80 13.27
CA SER A 314 16.58 -13.95 13.15
C SER A 314 16.21 -12.69 12.38
N VAL A 315 17.03 -11.65 12.51
CA VAL A 315 16.86 -10.41 11.75
C VAL A 315 18.11 -10.22 10.91
N SER A 316 17.94 -9.78 9.67
CA SER A 316 19.05 -9.41 8.79
C SER A 316 19.95 -8.36 9.46
N ALA A 317 21.23 -8.31 9.08
CA ALA A 317 22.21 -7.41 9.70
C ALA A 317 21.79 -5.92 9.67
N ASN A 318 21.00 -5.52 8.68
CA ASN A 318 20.46 -4.16 8.54
C ASN A 318 19.15 -3.92 9.32
N GLY A 319 18.57 -4.94 9.96
CA GLY A 319 17.32 -4.81 10.72
C GLY A 319 16.03 -4.82 9.88
N PHE A 320 16.12 -4.95 8.55
CA PHE A 320 14.98 -4.70 7.66
C PHE A 320 14.18 -5.95 7.30
N THR A 321 14.76 -7.12 7.48
CA THR A 321 14.11 -8.40 7.15
C THR A 321 14.13 -9.29 8.37
N SER A 322 12.95 -9.72 8.82
CA SER A 322 12.81 -10.81 9.77
C SER A 322 12.78 -12.13 9.01
N ILE A 323 13.53 -13.11 9.52
CA ILE A 323 13.71 -14.43 8.92
C ILE A 323 13.16 -15.46 9.88
N TRP A 324 12.18 -16.23 9.41
CA TRP A 324 11.48 -17.26 10.17
C TRP A 324 11.71 -18.60 9.50
N ASP A 325 12.51 -19.46 10.12
CA ASP A 325 12.69 -20.85 9.67
C ASP A 325 11.66 -21.73 10.39
N LEU A 326 10.86 -22.50 9.64
CA LEU A 326 9.81 -23.37 10.17
C LEU A 326 10.11 -24.85 9.84
N GLY A 327 11.38 -25.25 9.80
CA GLY A 327 11.77 -26.65 9.62
C GLY A 327 11.45 -27.18 8.23
N GLY A 328 11.96 -26.49 7.20
CA GLY A 328 11.81 -26.85 5.78
C GLY A 328 11.16 -25.79 4.90
N LYS A 329 10.66 -24.71 5.52
CA LYS A 329 10.26 -23.47 4.86
C LYS A 329 10.86 -22.29 5.60
N LYS A 330 11.40 -21.33 4.85
CA LYS A 330 11.90 -20.07 5.39
C LYS A 330 11.04 -18.93 4.89
N TYR A 331 10.58 -18.08 5.79
CA TYR A 331 9.82 -16.87 5.48
C TYR A 331 10.66 -15.63 5.76
N GLU A 332 10.74 -14.73 4.78
CA GLU A 332 11.44 -13.46 4.89
C GLU A 332 10.40 -12.33 4.80
N LEU A 333 10.25 -11.56 5.87
CA LEU A 333 9.23 -10.51 6.00
C LEU A 333 9.88 -9.14 6.27
N PRO A 334 9.40 -8.06 5.62
CA PRO A 334 9.78 -6.69 5.97
C PRO A 334 9.41 -6.36 7.41
N THR A 335 10.36 -5.79 8.16
CA THR A 335 10.15 -5.34 9.54
C THR A 335 9.39 -4.01 9.57
N LEU A 336 8.78 -3.66 10.71
CA LEU A 336 8.24 -2.31 10.92
C LEU A 336 9.36 -1.26 10.90
N HIS A 337 10.57 -1.62 11.31
CA HIS A 337 11.73 -0.73 11.17
C HIS A 337 12.06 -0.42 9.70
N ALA A 338 11.96 -1.40 8.79
CA ALA A 338 12.15 -1.16 7.35
C ALA A 338 11.10 -0.18 6.81
N VAL A 339 9.83 -0.39 7.14
CA VAL A 339 8.75 0.49 6.68
C VAL A 339 8.88 1.89 7.29
N LYS A 340 9.33 1.99 8.55
CA LYS A 340 9.65 3.27 9.18
C LYS A 340 10.76 4.01 8.42
N GLU A 341 11.84 3.32 8.05
CA GLU A 341 12.93 3.93 7.26
C GLU A 341 12.39 4.47 5.93
N ILE A 342 11.54 3.74 5.22
CA ILE A 342 10.90 4.21 3.97
C ILE A 342 10.08 5.48 4.22
N LEU A 343 9.23 5.48 5.25
CA LEU A 343 8.40 6.64 5.58
C LEU A 343 9.22 7.89 5.95
N GLU A 344 10.39 7.71 6.56
CA GLU A 344 11.29 8.80 6.96
C GLU A 344 12.23 9.23 5.83
N SER A 345 12.65 8.33 4.95
CA SER A 345 13.59 8.61 3.85
C SER A 345 12.91 9.21 2.63
N ALA A 346 11.71 8.74 2.27
CA ALA A 346 11.03 9.17 1.05
C ALA A 346 10.83 10.70 0.97
N PRO A 347 10.35 11.40 2.01
CA PRO A 347 10.23 12.86 1.97
C PRO A 347 11.59 13.57 1.87
N ARG A 348 12.65 13.02 2.48
CA ARG A 348 14.01 13.58 2.41
C ARG A 348 14.61 13.48 1.01
N LEU A 349 14.23 12.45 0.27
CA LEU A 349 14.59 12.24 -1.14
C LEU A 349 13.64 12.98 -2.11
N GLY A 350 12.66 13.72 -1.57
CA GLY A 350 11.74 14.53 -2.37
C GLY A 350 10.59 13.77 -3.00
N PHE A 351 10.27 12.55 -2.56
CA PHE A 351 9.15 11.79 -3.11
C PHE A 351 7.79 12.45 -2.83
N MET A 352 6.88 12.38 -3.81
CA MET A 352 5.52 12.95 -3.72
C MET A 352 4.68 12.27 -2.65
N GLY A 353 4.86 10.97 -2.47
CA GLY A 353 4.18 10.21 -1.43
C GLY A 353 4.29 8.70 -1.60
N PHE A 354 3.24 7.98 -1.23
CA PHE A 354 3.30 6.55 -0.99
C PHE A 354 2.19 5.78 -1.71
N ALA A 355 2.45 4.52 -2.03
CA ALA A 355 1.45 3.64 -2.61
C ALA A 355 1.21 2.40 -1.74
N PHE A 356 0.00 1.86 -1.85
CA PHE A 356 -0.48 0.73 -1.06
C PHE A 356 -1.19 -0.27 -1.97
N ASP A 357 -0.83 -1.56 -1.86
CA ASP A 357 -1.71 -2.63 -2.32
C ASP A 357 -2.91 -2.71 -1.37
N VAL A 358 -4.11 -2.39 -1.86
CA VAL A 358 -5.32 -2.31 -1.02
C VAL A 358 -5.60 -3.64 -0.32
N MET A 359 -5.27 -4.75 -0.97
CA MET A 359 -5.55 -6.09 -0.49
C MET A 359 -4.47 -6.65 0.42
N ARG A 360 -3.22 -6.30 0.17
CA ARG A 360 -2.07 -7.01 0.74
C ARG A 360 -1.26 -6.19 1.74
N CYS A 361 -1.42 -4.87 1.77
CA CYS A 361 -0.67 -4.02 2.69
C CYS A 361 -1.09 -4.27 4.15
N PRO A 362 -0.19 -4.63 5.08
CA PRO A 362 -0.54 -4.81 6.49
C PRO A 362 -1.21 -3.59 7.13
N ILE A 363 -2.17 -3.82 8.02
CA ILE A 363 -2.82 -2.72 8.76
C ILE A 363 -1.84 -1.90 9.60
N SER A 364 -0.80 -2.55 10.15
CA SER A 364 0.26 -1.86 10.88
C SER A 364 1.04 -0.88 10.01
N TYR A 365 1.18 -1.11 8.71
CA TYR A 365 1.88 -0.18 7.83
C TYR A 365 1.03 1.06 7.57
N ILE A 366 -0.28 0.88 7.40
CA ILE A 366 -1.24 1.98 7.26
C ILE A 366 -1.31 2.81 8.55
N MET A 367 -1.41 2.16 9.71
CA MET A 367 -1.45 2.85 11.00
C MET A 367 -0.13 3.55 11.33
N MET A 368 0.99 2.97 10.90
CA MET A 368 2.29 3.63 11.00
C MET A 368 2.37 4.84 10.06
N PHE A 369 1.93 4.73 8.81
CA PHE A 369 1.82 5.87 7.89
C PHE A 369 1.02 7.02 8.52
N ASN A 370 -0.12 6.74 9.17
CA ASN A 370 -0.93 7.78 9.83
C ASN A 370 -0.24 8.48 11.01
N SER A 371 0.78 7.84 11.59
CA SER A 371 1.61 8.46 12.62
C SER A 371 2.56 9.50 12.02
N TYR A 372 2.86 9.39 10.73
CA TYR A 372 3.73 10.31 10.00
C TYR A 372 2.96 11.31 9.14
N PHE A 373 1.94 10.88 8.40
CA PHE A 373 1.33 11.70 7.36
C PHE A 373 -0.20 11.65 7.41
N LYS A 374 -0.81 12.69 6.85
CA LYS A 374 -2.21 12.64 6.40
C LYS A 374 -2.23 12.51 4.89
N ALA A 375 -3.15 11.71 4.35
CA ALA A 375 -3.41 11.72 2.92
C ALA A 375 -3.93 13.10 2.47
N LEU A 376 -3.56 13.50 1.24
CA LEU A 376 -4.01 14.76 0.63
C LEU A 376 -5.53 14.80 0.39
#